data_AF-A0A534LIU6-F1
#
_entry.id   AF-A0A534LIU6-F1
#
_cell.length_a   1.000
_cell.length_b   1.000
_cell.length_c   1.000
_cell.angle_alpha   90.00
_cell.angle_beta   90.00
_cell.angle_gamma   90.00
#
_symmetry.space_group_name_H-M   'P 1'
#
loop_
_entity.id
_entity.type
_entity.pdbx_description
1 polymer ?
#
loop_
_entity_poly.entity_id
_entity_poly.type
_entity_poly.pdbx_seq_one_letter_code
_entity_poly.pdbx_strand_id
1 'polypeptide(L)'
;MSEGRGAVRSRWTRRVPGSAVLLFFFLSAALWLACVLSYQFGQPEFVVALLALSAFFPLAWLGIGLRTHPVWALQIRAEPASVAGAVVEAVSAGHPTLASRSDVGRGGLFRGCDPILRIEEPRCFIGIYRSPLDSLTTVLLLPRSRDRAALDRFRSTIETRVVPSR
;
A
#
# COMPACT_ATOMS: atom_id res chain seq x y z
N MET A 1 18.87 14.51 -28.43
CA MET A 1 18.86 13.20 -27.76
C MET A 1 17.58 13.14 -26.93
N SER A 2 16.57 12.43 -27.41
CA SER A 2 15.24 12.37 -26.77
C SER A 2 15.28 11.49 -25.53
N GLU A 3 15.26 12.10 -24.34
CA GLU A 3 14.94 11.37 -23.12
C GLU A 3 13.51 10.86 -23.18
N GLY A 4 13.40 9.54 -23.21
CA GLY A 4 12.13 8.83 -23.16
C GLY A 4 11.38 9.20 -21.90
N ARG A 5 10.33 10.03 -22.06
CA ARG A 5 9.23 10.10 -21.11
C ARG A 5 8.67 8.69 -20.98
N GLY A 6 9.11 7.96 -19.96
CA GLY A 6 8.50 6.70 -19.56
C GLY A 6 7.01 6.96 -19.42
N ALA A 7 6.22 6.44 -20.34
CA ALA A 7 4.77 6.56 -20.28
C ALA A 7 4.36 6.00 -18.92
N VAL A 8 3.93 6.88 -18.01
CA VAL A 8 3.32 6.48 -16.74
C VAL A 8 2.09 5.70 -17.15
N ARG A 9 2.23 4.37 -17.20
CA ARG A 9 1.10 3.47 -17.40
C ARG A 9 0.27 3.63 -16.14
N SER A 10 -0.81 4.37 -16.26
CA SER A 10 -1.84 4.54 -15.24
C SER A 10 -2.55 3.21 -15.05
N ARG A 11 -1.85 2.28 -14.38
CA ARG A 11 -2.29 0.95 -14.02
C ARG A 11 -2.15 0.80 -12.51
N TRP A 12 -3.06 0.05 -11.90
CA TRP A 12 -2.95 -0.30 -10.49
C TRP A 12 -1.65 -1.04 -10.18
N THR A 13 -0.87 -0.48 -9.25
CA THR A 13 0.34 -1.09 -8.71
C THR A 13 0.12 -1.50 -7.27
N ARG A 14 0.61 -2.70 -6.89
CA ARG A 14 0.61 -3.11 -5.49
C ARG A 14 1.77 -2.38 -4.78
N ARG A 15 1.47 -1.76 -3.65
CA ARG A 15 2.46 -1.06 -2.82
C ARG A 15 2.65 -1.78 -1.50
N VAL A 16 3.89 -1.72 -1.01
CA VAL A 16 4.25 -2.18 0.33
C VAL A 16 4.11 -0.99 1.28
N PRO A 17 3.35 -1.11 2.38
CA PRO A 17 3.33 -0.05 3.38
C PRO A 17 4.72 0.14 3.99
N GLY A 18 5.18 1.38 4.13
CA GLY A 18 6.52 1.67 4.67
C GLY A 18 6.74 1.06 6.06
N SER A 19 5.70 0.97 6.88
CA SER A 19 5.75 0.30 8.18
C SER A 19 6.12 -1.19 8.10
N ALA A 20 5.72 -1.91 7.04
CA ALA A 20 6.10 -3.31 6.86
C ALA A 20 7.59 -3.44 6.51
N VAL A 21 8.14 -2.50 5.73
CA VAL A 21 9.57 -2.44 5.43
C VAL A 21 10.38 -2.16 6.69
N LEU A 22 9.96 -1.18 7.50
CA LEU A 22 10.61 -0.85 8.76
C LEU A 22 10.60 -2.04 9.74
N LEU A 23 9.47 -2.73 9.85
CA LEU A 23 9.35 -3.91 10.70
C LEU A 23 10.24 -5.06 10.22
N PHE A 24 10.37 -5.26 8.90
CA PHE A 24 11.30 -6.22 8.34
C PHE A 24 12.75 -5.92 8.76
N PHE A 25 13.18 -4.66 8.65
CA PHE A 25 14.53 -4.26 9.07
C PHE A 25 14.73 -4.44 10.58
N PHE A 26 13.73 -4.06 11.39
CA PHE A 26 13.79 -4.21 12.84
C PHE A 26 13.91 -5.68 13.26
N LEU A 27 13.07 -6.55 12.71
CA LEU A 27 13.12 -7.99 12.99
C LEU A 27 14.45 -8.61 12.56
N SER A 28 14.94 -8.22 11.38
CA SER A 28 16.22 -8.70 10.87
C SER A 28 17.36 -8.26 11.79
N ALA A 29 17.41 -6.99 12.18
CA ALA A 29 18.42 -6.46 13.08
C ALA A 29 18.39 -7.11 14.47
N ALA A 30 17.19 -7.34 15.02
CA ALA A 30 17.02 -7.99 16.32
C ALA A 30 17.50 -9.45 16.30
N LEU A 31 17.15 -10.22 15.25
CA LEU A 31 17.61 -11.61 15.11
C LEU A 31 19.11 -11.70 14.88
N TRP A 32 19.67 -10.75 14.13
CA TRP A 32 21.11 -10.69 13.91
C TRP A 32 21.87 -10.33 15.20
N LEU A 33 21.36 -9.36 15.96
CA LEU A 33 21.91 -9.01 17.28
C LEU A 33 21.85 -10.19 18.24
N ALA A 34 20.74 -10.95 18.24
CA ALA A 34 20.62 -12.17 19.03
C ALA A 34 21.68 -13.22 18.64
N CYS A 35 21.98 -13.39 17.35
CA CYS A 35 23.07 -14.27 16.90
C CYS A 35 24.42 -13.87 17.51
N VAL A 36 24.75 -12.57 17.45
CA VAL A 36 26.01 -12.04 17.99
C VAL A 36 26.10 -12.25 19.50
N LEU A 37 25.03 -11.98 20.23
CA LEU A 37 24.97 -12.18 21.68
C LEU A 37 25.11 -13.66 22.04
N SER A 38 24.37 -14.56 21.38
CA SER A 38 24.49 -16.01 21.62
C SER A 38 25.91 -16.52 21.36
N TYR A 39 26.58 -16.00 20.33
CA TYR A 39 27.99 -16.34 20.08
C TYR A 39 28.90 -15.86 21.22
N GLN A 40 28.73 -14.63 21.69
CA GLN A 40 29.51 -14.07 22.81
C GLN A 40 29.30 -14.83 24.12
N PHE A 41 28.10 -15.35 24.36
CA PHE A 41 27.79 -16.19 25.52
C PHE A 41 28.21 -17.65 25.37
N GLY A 42 28.90 -18.02 24.27
CA GLY A 42 29.40 -19.37 24.06
C GLY A 42 28.30 -20.39 23.78
N GLN A 43 27.20 -19.97 23.15
CA GLN A 43 26.03 -20.79 22.83
C GLN A 43 25.90 -21.04 21.31
N PRO A 44 26.80 -21.86 20.71
CA PRO A 44 26.87 -22.04 19.26
C PRO A 44 25.63 -22.70 18.65
N GLU A 45 24.94 -23.57 19.39
CA GLU A 45 23.71 -24.22 18.95
C GLU A 45 22.59 -23.21 18.67
N PHE A 46 22.53 -22.12 19.45
CA PHE A 46 21.56 -21.04 19.26
C PHE A 46 21.93 -20.14 18.08
N VAL A 47 23.23 -19.97 17.79
CA VAL A 47 23.67 -19.17 16.63
C VAL A 47 23.14 -19.76 15.33
N VAL A 48 23.25 -21.08 15.15
CA VAL A 48 22.77 -21.75 13.93
C VAL A 48 21.25 -21.60 13.79
N ALA A 49 20.50 -21.82 14.88
CA ALA A 49 19.04 -21.68 14.88
C ALA A 49 18.59 -20.24 14.59
N LEU A 50 19.24 -19.24 15.20
CA LEU A 50 18.93 -17.83 15.01
C LEU A 50 19.31 -17.35 13.60
N LEU A 51 20.41 -17.84 13.04
CA LEU A 51 20.77 -17.56 11.64
C LEU A 51 19.71 -18.09 10.68
N ALA A 52 19.27 -19.33 10.86
CA ALA A 52 18.19 -19.92 10.06
C ALA A 52 16.88 -19.12 10.19
N LEU A 53 16.51 -18.73 11.41
CA LEU A 53 15.37 -17.85 11.67
C LEU A 53 15.52 -16.48 11.00
N SER A 54 16.71 -15.87 11.05
CA SER A 54 16.98 -14.56 10.46
C SER A 54 16.85 -14.56 8.94
N ALA A 55 17.17 -15.68 8.29
CA ALA A 55 17.03 -15.84 6.85
C ALA A 55 15.56 -16.04 6.43
N PHE A 56 14.74 -16.72 7.24
CA PHE A 56 13.39 -17.13 6.83
C PHE A 56 12.28 -16.26 7.42
N PHE A 57 12.32 -15.97 8.72
CA PHE A 57 11.22 -15.36 9.45
C PHE A 57 10.85 -13.95 8.95
N PRO A 58 11.80 -13.01 8.74
CA PRO A 58 11.47 -11.69 8.22
C PRO A 58 10.84 -11.74 6.82
N LEU A 59 11.31 -12.65 5.96
CA LEU A 59 10.78 -12.83 4.59
C LEU A 59 9.39 -13.45 4.61
N ALA A 60 9.18 -14.51 5.39
CA ALA A 60 7.88 -15.16 5.55
C ALA A 60 6.85 -14.17 6.11
N TRP A 61 7.22 -13.41 7.14
CA TRP A 61 6.39 -12.36 7.71
C TRP A 61 6.00 -11.30 6.69
N LEU A 62 6.97 -10.78 5.93
CA LEU A 62 6.73 -9.77 4.90
C LEU A 62 5.81 -10.33 3.79
N GLY A 63 6.07 -11.55 3.32
CA GLY A 63 5.26 -12.21 2.30
C GLY A 63 3.81 -12.42 2.73
N ILE A 64 3.59 -12.87 3.97
CA ILE A 64 2.25 -13.01 4.55
C ILE A 64 1.57 -11.66 4.65
N GLY A 65 2.25 -10.63 5.19
CA GLY A 65 1.70 -9.28 5.33
C GLY A 65 1.26 -8.67 4.00
N LEU A 66 2.07 -8.85 2.95
CA LEU A 66 1.75 -8.39 1.59
C LEU A 66 0.57 -9.14 0.97
N ARG A 67 0.37 -10.40 1.36
CA ARG A 67 -0.75 -11.22 0.90
C ARG A 67 -2.06 -10.86 1.62
N THR A 68 -2.00 -10.57 2.92
CA THR A 68 -3.18 -10.32 3.76
C THR A 68 -3.65 -8.87 3.72
N HIS A 69 -2.75 -7.90 3.53
CA HIS A 69 -3.07 -6.46 3.52
C HIS A 69 -2.53 -5.77 2.26
N PRO A 70 -3.04 -6.10 1.07
CA PRO A 70 -2.57 -5.50 -0.16
C PRO A 70 -3.00 -4.03 -0.24
N VAL A 71 -2.04 -3.13 -0.45
CA VAL A 71 -2.32 -1.72 -0.74
C VAL A 71 -2.17 -1.52 -2.25
N TRP A 72 -3.13 -0.84 -2.86
CA TRP A 72 -3.10 -0.54 -4.29
C TRP A 72 -2.93 0.95 -4.52
N ALA A 73 -2.17 1.31 -5.54
CA ALA A 73 -1.94 2.69 -5.93
C ALA A 73 -2.11 2.85 -7.44
N LEU A 74 -2.88 3.86 -7.85
CA LEU A 74 -3.04 4.29 -9.23
C LEU A 74 -2.45 5.70 -9.37
N GLN A 75 -1.47 5.87 -10.24
CA GLN A 75 -0.82 7.17 -10.48
C GLN A 75 -1.37 7.82 -11.74
N ILE A 76 -1.77 9.08 -11.61
CA ILE A 76 -2.50 9.81 -12.65
C ILE A 76 -1.91 11.22 -12.76
N ARG A 77 -1.69 11.66 -13.99
CA ARG A 77 -1.22 13.02 -14.29
C ARG A 77 -2.41 13.95 -14.52
N ALA A 78 -3.08 14.29 -13.45
CA ALA A 78 -4.23 15.19 -13.45
C ALA A 78 -4.33 15.92 -12.10
N GLU A 79 -5.04 17.04 -12.09
CA GLU A 79 -5.26 17.81 -10.87
C GLU A 79 -6.03 16.98 -9.82
N PRO A 80 -5.66 17.09 -8.54
CA PRO A 80 -6.24 16.27 -7.47
C PRO A 80 -7.74 16.47 -7.33
N ALA A 81 -8.27 17.68 -7.55
CA ALA A 81 -9.70 17.96 -7.49
C ALA A 81 -10.49 17.25 -8.61
N SER A 82 -9.96 17.25 -9.83
CA SER A 82 -10.55 16.52 -10.96
C SER A 82 -10.52 15.02 -10.72
N VAL A 83 -9.39 14.48 -10.23
CA VAL A 83 -9.27 13.07 -9.85
C VAL A 83 -10.25 12.72 -8.73
N ALA A 84 -10.41 13.59 -7.73
CA ALA A 84 -11.37 13.39 -6.65
C ALA A 84 -12.81 13.34 -7.14
N GLY A 85 -13.20 14.27 -8.00
CA GLY A 85 -14.53 14.25 -8.63
C GLY A 85 -14.77 12.95 -9.42
N ALA A 86 -13.82 12.55 -10.26
CA ALA A 86 -13.93 11.33 -11.07
C ALA A 86 -13.97 10.06 -10.19
N VAL A 87 -13.19 10.01 -9.11
CA VAL A 87 -13.22 8.91 -8.14
C VAL A 87 -14.59 8.86 -7.45
N VAL A 88 -15.10 9.99 -6.94
CA VAL A 88 -16.41 10.06 -6.28
C VAL A 88 -17.52 9.61 -7.22
N GLU A 89 -17.50 10.06 -8.48
CA GLU A 89 -18.46 9.63 -9.49
C GLU A 89 -18.37 8.11 -9.74
N ALA A 90 -17.15 7.58 -9.91
CA ALA A 90 -16.91 6.16 -10.16
C ALA A 90 -17.38 5.26 -9.02
N VAL A 91 -17.37 5.76 -7.78
CA VAL A 91 -17.71 4.99 -6.58
C VAL A 91 -19.08 5.35 -6.01
N SER A 92 -19.82 6.25 -6.66
CA SER A 92 -21.13 6.75 -6.20
C SER A 92 -22.13 5.63 -5.87
N ALA A 93 -22.19 4.58 -6.68
CA ALA A 93 -23.03 3.40 -6.46
C ALA A 93 -22.67 2.62 -5.17
N GLY A 94 -21.43 2.75 -4.69
CA GLY A 94 -20.92 2.14 -3.46
C GLY A 94 -21.18 2.96 -2.20
N HIS A 95 -21.94 4.06 -2.29
CA HIS A 95 -22.30 4.97 -1.18
C HIS A 95 -21.07 5.49 -0.42
N PRO A 96 -20.19 6.28 -1.06
CA PRO A 96 -18.99 6.77 -0.43
C PRO A 96 -19.33 7.72 0.72
N THR A 97 -18.72 7.47 1.88
CA THR A 97 -18.78 8.36 3.05
C THR A 97 -17.40 8.95 3.30
N LEU A 98 -17.35 10.19 3.79
CA LEU A 98 -16.09 10.80 4.22
C LEU A 98 -15.58 10.06 5.47
N ALA A 99 -14.33 9.65 5.42
CA ALA A 99 -13.67 9.01 6.55
C ALA A 99 -12.57 9.93 7.11
N SER A 100 -12.42 9.89 8.43
CA SER A 100 -11.32 10.52 9.11
C SER A 100 -10.05 9.67 8.98
N ARG A 101 -8.88 10.30 9.16
CA ARG A 101 -7.59 9.58 9.19
C ARG A 101 -7.55 8.51 10.30
N SER A 102 -8.27 8.72 11.40
CA SER A 102 -8.40 7.76 12.49
C SER A 102 -9.12 6.48 12.09
N ASP A 103 -10.09 6.56 11.18
CA ASP A 103 -10.92 5.41 10.77
C ASP A 103 -10.13 4.36 9.99
N VAL A 104 -9.07 4.79 9.31
CA VAL A 104 -8.26 3.89 8.46
C VAL A 104 -7.23 3.09 9.27
N GLY A 105 -6.92 3.54 10.50
CA GLY A 105 -6.01 2.90 11.45
C GLY A 105 -4.66 3.62 11.63
N ARG A 106 -3.91 3.24 12.66
CA ARG A 106 -2.67 3.91 13.13
C ARG A 106 -1.44 3.80 12.20
N GLY A 107 -1.60 3.36 10.96
CA GLY A 107 -0.48 3.03 10.06
C GLY A 107 0.08 4.19 9.23
N GLY A 108 -0.52 5.38 9.30
CA GLY A 108 -0.05 6.55 8.54
C GLY A 108 -0.12 6.42 7.01
N LEU A 109 -0.72 5.35 6.48
CA LEU A 109 -0.77 5.06 5.05
C LEU A 109 -1.50 6.15 4.25
N PHE A 110 -2.53 6.74 4.85
CA PHE A 110 -3.30 7.84 4.29
C PHE A 110 -2.86 9.21 4.83
N ARG A 111 -1.66 9.30 5.42
CA ARG A 111 -1.12 10.57 5.89
C ARG A 111 -0.87 11.48 4.69
N GLY A 112 -1.49 12.66 4.69
CA GLY A 112 -1.46 13.59 3.56
C GLY A 112 -2.45 13.27 2.43
N CYS A 113 -3.28 12.22 2.58
CA CYS A 113 -4.43 12.05 1.71
C CYS A 113 -5.55 13.01 2.12
N ASP A 114 -6.16 13.63 1.12
CA ASP A 114 -7.34 14.47 1.24
C ASP A 114 -8.04 14.58 -0.13
N PRO A 115 -9.29 14.11 -0.29
CA PRO A 115 -10.14 13.46 0.71
C PRO A 115 -9.78 11.97 0.97
N ILE A 116 -10.35 11.42 2.04
CA ILE A 116 -10.40 9.98 2.33
C ILE A 116 -11.87 9.53 2.29
N LEU A 117 -12.15 8.51 1.48
CA LEU A 117 -13.47 7.94 1.27
C LEU A 117 -13.52 6.52 1.86
N ARG A 118 -14.62 6.22 2.54
CA ARG A 118 -14.99 4.86 2.96
C ARG A 118 -16.14 4.38 2.10
N ILE A 119 -15.98 3.20 1.54
CA ILE A 119 -16.98 2.50 0.73
C ILE A 119 -17.40 1.25 1.48
N GLU A 120 -18.70 1.02 1.59
CA GLU A 120 -19.23 -0.17 2.28
C GLU A 120 -19.25 -1.40 1.38
N GLU A 121 -19.42 -1.22 0.06
CA GLU A 121 -19.55 -2.33 -0.87
C GLU A 121 -18.79 -2.08 -2.18
N PRO A 122 -17.62 -2.72 -2.40
CA PRO A 122 -16.90 -3.57 -1.45
C PRO A 122 -16.25 -2.75 -0.33
N ARG A 123 -16.24 -3.28 0.91
CA ARG A 123 -15.59 -2.62 2.06
C ARG A 123 -14.14 -2.24 1.74
N CYS A 124 -13.88 -0.94 1.57
CA CYS A 124 -12.55 -0.42 1.29
C CYS A 124 -12.43 1.06 1.65
N PHE A 125 -11.18 1.52 1.76
CA PHE A 125 -10.85 2.94 1.89
C PHE A 125 -10.13 3.40 0.64
N ILE A 126 -10.49 4.59 0.16
CA ILE A 126 -9.80 5.29 -0.91
C ILE A 126 -9.26 6.60 -0.35
N GLY A 127 -8.08 7.00 -0.78
CA GLY A 127 -7.52 8.29 -0.43
C GLY A 127 -6.74 8.86 -1.59
N ILE A 128 -6.79 10.18 -1.69
CA ILE A 128 -6.19 10.90 -2.81
C ILE A 128 -5.01 11.67 -2.27
N TYR A 129 -3.84 11.36 -2.80
CA TYR A 129 -2.58 11.95 -2.39
C TYR A 129 -1.99 12.74 -3.55
N ARG A 130 -1.72 14.02 -3.34
CA ARG A 130 -0.91 14.83 -4.26
C ARG A 130 0.55 14.69 -3.84
N SER A 131 1.39 14.21 -4.75
CA SER A 131 2.84 14.23 -4.51
C SER A 131 3.32 15.69 -4.44
N PRO A 132 4.07 16.08 -3.40
CA PRO A 132 4.70 17.40 -3.37
C PRO A 132 5.91 17.48 -4.31
N LEU A 133 6.46 16.33 -4.72
CA LEU A 133 7.66 16.24 -5.55
C LEU A 133 7.34 16.15 -7.04
N ASP A 134 6.14 15.68 -7.40
CA ASP A 134 5.74 15.45 -8.79
C ASP A 134 4.35 16.01 -9.08
N SER A 135 4.08 16.34 -10.35
CA SER A 135 2.73 16.69 -10.84
C SER A 135 1.75 15.50 -10.92
N LEU A 136 1.99 14.45 -10.12
CA LEU A 136 1.21 13.23 -10.10
C LEU A 136 0.27 13.19 -8.88
N THR A 137 -0.98 12.86 -9.17
CA THR A 137 -1.98 12.49 -8.17
C THR A 137 -1.99 10.97 -8.04
N THR A 138 -1.92 10.48 -6.80
CA THR A 138 -1.99 9.05 -6.49
C THR A 138 -3.31 8.74 -5.81
N VAL A 139 -4.08 7.82 -6.39
CA VAL A 139 -5.26 7.22 -5.76
C VAL A 139 -4.79 5.97 -5.02
N LEU A 140 -4.86 5.99 -3.69
CA LEU A 140 -4.57 4.86 -2.83
C LEU A 140 -5.85 4.11 -2.50
N LEU A 141 -5.82 2.79 -2.59
CA LEU A 141 -6.92 1.90 -2.23
C LEU A 141 -6.44 0.86 -1.22
N LEU A 142 -7.12 0.82 -0.07
CA LEU A 142 -6.93 -0.15 0.99
C LEU A 142 -8.18 -1.03 1.09
N PRO A 143 -8.13 -2.29 0.62
CA PRO A 143 -9.24 -3.22 0.72
C PRO A 143 -9.41 -3.70 2.17
N ARG A 144 -10.65 -3.75 2.63
CA ARG A 144 -11.07 -4.44 3.86
C ARG A 144 -11.91 -5.69 3.57
N SER A 145 -12.52 -5.76 2.38
CA SER A 145 -13.20 -6.94 1.86
C SER A 145 -12.20 -8.04 1.48
N ARG A 146 -12.62 -9.31 1.66
CA ARG A 146 -11.90 -10.49 1.16
C ARG A 146 -12.34 -10.90 -0.25
N ASP A 147 -13.41 -10.32 -0.77
CA ASP A 147 -13.91 -10.61 -2.11
C ASP A 147 -13.00 -9.96 -3.16
N ARG A 148 -12.15 -10.81 -3.77
CA ARG A 148 -11.21 -10.39 -4.81
C ARG A 148 -11.93 -10.01 -6.10
N ALA A 149 -13.00 -10.70 -6.47
CA ALA A 149 -13.70 -10.43 -7.72
C ALA A 149 -14.41 -9.07 -7.66
N ALA A 150 -15.04 -8.74 -6.53
CA ALA A 150 -15.63 -7.42 -6.32
C ALA A 150 -14.57 -6.32 -6.32
N LEU A 151 -13.43 -6.53 -5.64
CA LEU A 151 -12.33 -5.57 -5.61
C LEU A 151 -11.70 -5.35 -7.00
N ASP A 152 -11.57 -6.40 -7.81
CA ASP A 152 -11.00 -6.32 -9.16
C ASP A 152 -11.92 -5.53 -10.09
N ARG A 153 -13.23 -5.82 -10.06
CA ARG A 153 -14.23 -5.01 -10.79
C ARG A 153 -14.21 -3.56 -10.33
N PHE A 154 -14.20 -3.33 -9.02
CA PHE A 154 -14.20 -2.00 -8.44
C PHE A 154 -12.96 -1.18 -8.87
N ARG A 155 -11.77 -1.80 -8.85
CA ARG A 155 -10.54 -1.17 -9.37
C ARG A 155 -10.64 -0.85 -10.85
N SER A 156 -11.22 -1.75 -11.65
CA SER A 156 -11.41 -1.50 -13.08
C SER A 156 -12.36 -0.33 -13.34
N THR A 157 -13.44 -0.19 -12.56
CA THR A 157 -14.39 0.93 -12.68
C THR A 157 -13.73 2.27 -12.37
N ILE A 158 -12.87 2.33 -11.36
CA ILE A 158 -12.10 3.54 -11.05
C ILE A 158 -11.09 3.83 -12.17
N GLU A 159 -10.38 2.81 -12.66
CA GLU A 159 -9.39 2.97 -13.72
C GLU A 159 -10.03 3.54 -14.99
N THR A 160 -11.18 3.03 -15.44
CA THR A 160 -11.86 3.50 -16.65
C THR A 160 -12.43 4.91 -16.55
N ARG A 161 -12.79 5.35 -15.34
CA ARG A 161 -13.38 6.68 -15.10
C ARG A 161 -12.35 7.76 -14.86
N VAL A 162 -11.22 7.42 -14.25
CA VAL A 162 -10.21 8.40 -13.80
C VAL A 162 -9.02 8.46 -14.75
N VAL A 163 -8.73 7.39 -15.50
CA VAL A 163 -7.71 7.43 -16.55
C VAL A 163 -8.34 8.04 -17.81
N PRO A 164 -7.86 9.19 -18.31
CA PRO A 164 -8.40 9.78 -19.51
C PRO A 164 -8.23 8.83 -20.69
N SER A 165 -9.33 8.56 -21.40
CA SER A 165 -9.32 7.95 -22.73
C SER A 165 -8.37 8.77 -23.61
N ARG A 166 -7.34 8.11 -24.16
CA ARG A 166 -6.45 8.76 -25.13
C ARG A 166 -7.19 9.19 -26.38
#